data_AF-A0A2V8GLC1-F1
#
_entry.id   AF-A0A2V8GLC1-F1
#
_cell.length_a   1.000
_cell.length_b   1.000
_cell.length_c   1.000
_cell.angle_alpha   90.00
_cell.angle_beta   90.00
_cell.angle_gamma   90.00
#
_symmetry.space_group_name_H-M   'P 1'
#
loop_
_entity.id
_entity.type
_entity.pdbx_description
1 polymer ?
#
loop_
_entity_poly.entity_id
_entity_poly.type
_entity_poly.pdbx_seq_one_letter_code
_entity_poly.pdbx_strand_id
1 'polypeptide(L)'
;MYYTVTVKMLTVRLPEALVADIEAESRQRGRSKSDVVRERLATASSSLRTAPTYDAIADLIGSVDGLPSDLSSRKKAYLKSMGYGRKRPRRR
;
A
#
# COMPACT_ATOMS: atom_id res chain seq x y z
N MET A 1 -14.82 20.07 12.89
CA MET A 1 -13.35 19.92 13.02
C MET A 1 -12.75 20.07 11.63
N TYR A 2 -12.27 21.26 11.25
CA TYR A 2 -11.59 21.47 9.97
C TYR A 2 -10.12 21.10 10.17
N TYR A 3 -9.68 19.97 9.60
CA TYR A 3 -8.28 19.57 9.63
C TYR A 3 -7.50 20.48 8.67
N THR A 4 -6.69 21.39 9.19
CA THR A 4 -5.80 22.19 8.36
C THR A 4 -4.66 21.28 7.89
N VAL A 5 -4.71 20.87 6.62
CA VAL A 5 -3.60 20.15 6.00
C VAL A 5 -2.39 21.08 6.00
N THR A 6 -1.32 20.67 6.69
CA THR A 6 -0.07 21.44 6.70
C THR A 6 0.60 21.30 5.34
N VAL A 7 0.63 22.39 4.56
CA VAL A 7 1.25 22.41 3.23
C VAL A 7 2.69 22.89 3.36
N LYS A 8 3.64 22.17 2.75
CA LYS A 8 5.04 22.59 2.60
C LYS A 8 5.34 22.87 1.13
N MET A 9 6.17 23.87 0.87
CA MET A 9 6.60 24.23 -0.49
C MET A 9 7.82 23.39 -0.89
N LEU A 10 7.76 22.80 -2.09
CA LEU A 10 8.83 22.00 -2.68
C LEU A 10 9.16 22.56 -4.07
N THR A 11 10.42 22.93 -4.31
CA THR A 11 10.89 23.42 -5.61
C THR A 11 11.65 22.31 -6.32
N VAL A 12 11.19 21.90 -7.50
CA VAL A 12 11.81 20.84 -8.30
C VAL A 12 12.05 21.36 -9.72
N ARG A 13 13.22 21.04 -10.29
CA ARG A 13 13.48 21.26 -11.71
C ARG A 13 12.87 20.12 -12.51
N LEU A 14 11.97 20.44 -13.43
CA LEU A 14 11.28 19.47 -14.27
C LEU A 14 11.66 19.70 -15.74
N PRO A 15 11.78 18.63 -16.55
CA PRO A 15 11.84 18.73 -18.01
C PRO A 15 10.68 19.55 -18.56
N GLU A 16 10.95 20.37 -19.58
CA GLU A 16 9.95 21.26 -20.19
C GLU A 16 8.72 20.50 -20.70
N ALA A 17 8.92 19.31 -21.27
CA ALA A 17 7.84 18.44 -21.73
C ALA A 17 6.86 18.09 -20.60
N LEU A 18 7.36 17.76 -19.40
CA LEU A 18 6.51 17.43 -18.25
C LEU A 18 5.75 18.65 -17.74
N VAL A 19 6.35 19.84 -17.81
CA VAL A 19 5.66 21.09 -17.46
C VAL A 19 4.52 21.35 -18.44
N ALA A 20 4.76 21.20 -19.74
CA ALA A 20 3.74 21.38 -20.77
C ALA A 20 2.55 20.41 -20.57
N ASP A 21 2.82 19.15 -20.25
CA ASP A 21 1.79 18.15 -19.96
C ASP A 21 0.96 18.52 -18.73
N ILE A 22 1.60 18.97 -17.65
CA ILE A 22 0.92 19.41 -16.42
C ILE A 22 0.04 20.64 -16.70
N GLU A 23 0.51 21.57 -17.52
CA GLU A 23 -0.26 22.75 -17.89
C GLU A 23 -1.46 22.42 -18.79
N ALA A 24 -1.30 21.49 -19.72
CA ALA A 24 -2.39 21.00 -20.56
C ALA A 24 -3.45 20.31 -19.70
N GLU A 25 -3.04 19.45 -18.76
CA GLU A 25 -3.96 18.76 -17.84
C GLU A 25 -4.65 19.75 -16.88
N SER A 26 -3.91 20.72 -16.35
CA SER A 26 -4.45 21.80 -15.52
C SER A 26 -5.56 22.57 -16.23
N ARG A 27 -5.34 22.92 -17.51
CA ARG A 27 -6.33 23.59 -18.37
C ARG A 27 -7.53 22.70 -18.67
N GLN A 28 -7.29 21.44 -19.02
CA GLN A 28 -8.35 20.48 -19.37
C GLN A 28 -9.27 20.19 -18.17
N ARG A 29 -8.70 20.07 -16.96
CA ARG A 29 -9.44 19.69 -15.76
C ARG A 29 -9.87 20.87 -14.88
N GLY A 30 -9.46 22.10 -15.22
CA GLY A 30 -9.75 23.30 -14.42
C GLY A 30 -9.13 23.26 -13.02
N ARG A 31 -7.98 22.58 -12.86
CA ARG A 31 -7.28 22.40 -11.58
C ARG A 31 -5.99 23.19 -11.56
N SER A 32 -5.50 23.58 -10.38
CA SER A 32 -4.20 24.25 -10.31
C SER A 32 -3.06 23.29 -10.69
N LYS A 33 -1.96 23.83 -11.23
CA LYS A 33 -0.76 23.02 -11.55
C LYS A 33 -0.29 22.23 -10.33
N SER A 34 -0.35 22.85 -9.14
CA SER A 34 0.01 22.22 -7.87
C SER A 34 -0.96 21.09 -7.47
N ASP A 35 -2.25 21.21 -7.77
CA ASP A 35 -3.21 20.11 -7.54
C ASP A 35 -2.89 18.92 -8.44
N VAL A 36 -2.66 19.18 -9.74
CA VAL A 36 -2.29 18.13 -10.72
C VAL A 36 -0.99 17.44 -10.30
N VAL A 37 0.02 18.20 -9.89
CA VAL A 37 1.29 17.64 -9.38
C VAL A 37 1.06 16.80 -8.12
N ARG A 38 0.27 17.30 -7.16
CA ARG A 38 -0.06 16.54 -5.93
C ARG A 38 -0.80 15.24 -6.24
N GLU A 39 -1.77 15.27 -7.14
CA GLU A 39 -2.56 14.09 -7.55
C GLU A 39 -1.70 13.06 -8.26
N ARG A 40 -0.86 13.49 -9.22
CA ARG A 40 0.08 12.61 -9.92
C ARG A 40 1.10 11.96 -8.96
N LEU A 41 1.67 12.74 -8.04
CA LEU A 41 2.59 12.22 -7.02
C LEU A 41 1.90 11.24 -6.06
N ALA A 42 0.67 11.55 -5.61
CA ALA A 42 -0.11 10.68 -4.74
C ALA A 42 -0.44 9.35 -5.45
N THR A 43 -0.89 9.41 -6.70
CA THR A 43 -1.23 8.24 -7.52
C THR A 43 0.00 7.36 -7.77
N ALA A 44 1.14 7.96 -8.14
CA ALA A 44 2.40 7.23 -8.30
C ALA A 44 2.84 6.56 -6.99
N SER A 45 2.70 7.26 -5.86
CA SER A 45 3.02 6.68 -4.54
C SER A 45 2.10 5.53 -4.16
N SER A 46 0.81 5.59 -4.55
CA SER A 46 -0.17 4.52 -4.31
C SER A 46 0.17 3.26 -5.12
N SER A 47 0.55 3.43 -6.39
CA SER A 47 0.99 2.33 -7.25
C SER A 47 2.28 1.65 -6.75
N LEU A 48 3.16 2.40 -6.10
CA LEU A 48 4.41 1.86 -5.53
C LEU A 48 4.20 1.16 -4.18
N ARG A 49 3.04 1.33 -3.52
CA ARG A 49 2.64 0.54 -2.34
C ARG A 49 2.16 -0.86 -2.76
N THR A 50 2.95 -1.55 -3.59
CA THR A 50 2.77 -2.98 -3.87
C THR A 50 3.57 -3.79 -2.85
N ALA A 51 3.18 -3.66 -1.59
CA ALA A 51 3.41 -4.65 -0.54
C ALA A 51 2.31 -4.39 0.47
N PRO A 52 1.51 -5.39 0.88
CA PRO A 52 0.60 -5.20 2.00
C PRO A 52 1.46 -4.82 3.20
N THR A 53 1.47 -3.53 3.53
CA THR A 53 2.03 -3.05 4.79
C THR A 53 1.22 -3.66 5.92
N TYR A 54 1.81 -3.76 7.09
CA TYR A 54 1.18 -4.26 8.32
C TYR A 54 -0.28 -3.81 8.49
N ASP A 55 -0.62 -2.58 8.07
CA ASP A 55 -1.99 -2.02 8.04
C ASP A 55 -3.01 -2.89 7.30
N ALA A 56 -2.62 -3.57 6.22
CA ALA A 56 -3.50 -4.41 5.41
C ALA A 56 -3.91 -5.72 6.10
N ILE A 57 -3.22 -6.10 7.18
CA ILE A 57 -3.55 -7.28 8.00
C ILE A 57 -3.85 -6.90 9.45
N ALA A 58 -3.90 -5.61 9.79
CA ALA A 58 -4.00 -5.15 11.17
C ALA A 58 -5.34 -5.54 11.82
N ASP A 59 -6.41 -5.59 11.03
CA ASP A 59 -7.73 -6.09 11.41
C ASP A 59 -7.75 -7.60 11.70
N LEU A 60 -6.84 -8.36 11.08
CA LEU A 60 -6.70 -9.80 11.30
C LEU A 60 -5.92 -10.12 12.60
N ILE A 61 -5.10 -9.20 13.11
CA ILE A 61 -4.28 -9.43 14.30
C ILE A 61 -5.19 -9.51 15.53
N GLY A 62 -5.17 -10.66 16.21
CA GLY A 62 -5.99 -10.89 17.41
C GLY A 62 -7.46 -11.20 17.11
N SER A 63 -7.86 -11.35 15.83
CA SER A 63 -9.23 -11.72 15.44
C SER A 63 -9.63 -13.16 15.79
N VAL A 64 -8.68 -14.00 16.22
CA VAL A 64 -8.91 -15.41 16.50
C VAL A 64 -8.67 -15.71 17.98
N ASP A 65 -9.75 -16.06 18.67
CA ASP A 65 -9.74 -16.47 20.08
C ASP A 65 -9.45 -17.97 20.26
N GLY A 66 -9.09 -18.37 21.49
CA GLY A 66 -8.96 -19.79 21.88
C GLY A 66 -7.71 -20.50 21.36
N LEU A 67 -6.75 -19.74 20.83
CA LEU A 67 -5.51 -20.27 20.29
C LEU A 67 -4.48 -20.58 21.40
N PRO A 68 -3.64 -21.62 21.23
CA PRO A 68 -2.54 -21.89 22.15
C PRO A 68 -1.55 -20.71 22.23
N SER A 69 -1.15 -20.32 23.45
CA SER A 69 -0.20 -19.22 23.68
C SER A 69 1.20 -19.50 23.13
N ASP A 70 1.51 -20.77 22.84
CA ASP A 70 2.79 -21.24 22.32
C ASP A 70 2.81 -21.41 20.79
N LEU A 71 1.81 -20.88 20.06
CA LEU A 71 1.74 -20.98 18.59
C LEU A 71 2.97 -20.39 17.89
N SER A 72 3.48 -19.26 18.35
CA SER A 72 4.63 -18.58 17.74
C SER A 72 5.92 -19.40 17.89
N SER A 73 6.10 -20.03 19.06
CA SER A 73 7.29 -20.81 19.41
C SER A 73 7.24 -22.24 18.84
N ARG A 74 6.06 -22.88 18.83
CA ARG A 74 5.86 -24.25 18.35
C ARG A 74 5.19 -24.36 16.98
N LYS A 75 5.25 -23.30 16.16
CA LYS A 75 4.62 -23.23 14.83
C LYS A 75 4.79 -24.49 13.97
N LYS A 76 5.99 -25.09 13.93
CA LYS A 76 6.28 -26.28 13.13
C LYS A 76 5.48 -27.51 13.60
N ALA A 77 5.26 -27.68 14.90
CA ALA A 77 4.55 -28.82 15.45
C ALA A 77 3.06 -28.75 15.09
N TYR A 78 2.44 -27.58 15.29
CA TYR A 78 1.03 -27.35 14.94
C TYR A 78 0.77 -27.41 13.42
N LEU A 79 1.66 -26.84 12.59
CA LEU A 79 1.53 -26.96 11.14
C LEU A 79 1.58 -28.43 10.68
N LYS A 80 2.50 -29.23 11.24
CA LYS A 80 2.60 -30.66 10.91
C LYS A 80 1.37 -31.45 11.37
N SER A 81 0.84 -31.18 12.57
CA SER A 81 -0.36 -31.88 13.07
C SER A 81 -1.60 -31.59 12.22
N MET A 82 -1.69 -30.39 11.65
CA MET A 82 -2.73 -30.00 10.68
C MET A 82 -2.47 -30.53 9.26
N GLY A 83 -1.44 -31.36 9.05
CA GLY A 83 -1.13 -31.97 7.75
C GLY A 83 -0.42 -31.03 6.76
N TYR A 84 0.05 -29.85 7.22
CA TYR A 84 0.81 -28.93 6.39
C TYR A 84 2.18 -29.52 6.01
N GLY A 85 2.62 -29.25 4.78
CA GLY A 85 3.90 -29.76 4.25
C GLY A 85 3.85 -31.19 3.71
N ARG A 86 2.68 -31.84 3.68
CA ARG A 86 2.52 -33.14 3.02
C ARG A 86 2.54 -32.96 1.50
N LYS A 87 3.47 -33.64 0.83
CA LYS A 87 3.55 -33.66 -0.64
C LYS A 87 2.29 -34.31 -1.20
N ARG A 88 1.51 -33.58 -2.00
CA ARG A 88 0.34 -34.14 -2.68
C ARG A 88 0.81 -35.20 -3.69
N PRO A 89 0.15 -36.37 -3.76
CA PRO A 89 0.47 -37.34 -4.79
C PRO A 89 0.23 -36.70 -6.16
N ARG A 90 1.17 -36.88 -7.09
CA ARG A 90 0.97 -36.43 -8.47
C ARG A 90 -0.17 -37.27 -9.05
N ARG A 91 -1.26 -36.64 -9.46
CA ARG A 91 -2.32 -37.32 -10.23
C ARG A 91 -1.68 -37.86 -11.51
N ARG A 92 -1.94 -39.13 -11.80
CA ARG A 92 -1.50 -39.84 -13.00
C ARG A 92 -2.58 -39.73 -14.06
#